data_AF-A0A8T4QJK1-F1
#
_entry.id   AF-A0A8T4QJK1-F1
#
_cell.length_a   1.000
_cell.length_b   1.000
_cell.length_c   1.000
_cell.angle_alpha   90.00
_cell.angle_beta   90.00
_cell.angle_gamma   90.00
#
_symmetry.space_group_name_H-M   'P 1'
#
loop_
_entity.id
_entity.type
_entity.pdbx_description
1 polymer ?
#
loop_
_entity_poly.entity_id
_entity_poly.type
_entity_poly.pdbx_seq_one_letter_code
_entity_poly.pdbx_strand_id
1 'polypeptide(L)'
;MWHERKGKVDVGLFLFIGCLAGGLALFFLAKNDSLLFLSMALLSLSFILGLIGSYNFFFSPRHKLRKIIQQMERNRTVSSIDTLKSEYNEAYMLYMKVSEASKQNFYGRVMKAREQVEELLKARKKVEFLLEKATMGSMEEWKKNFNELTKVWEQLPQKEKEMLLPKFMLVKEQVESGRG
;
A
#
# COMPACT_ATOMS: atom_id res chain seq x y z
N MET A 1 -24.30 17.47 -9.53
CA MET A 1 -25.11 16.24 -9.42
C MET A 1 -24.75 15.56 -8.10
N TRP A 2 -25.57 15.79 -7.07
CA TRP A 2 -25.43 15.17 -5.75
C TRP A 2 -26.18 13.83 -5.78
N HIS A 3 -25.46 12.72 -5.95
CA HIS A 3 -26.09 11.40 -5.80
C HIS A 3 -26.26 11.07 -4.31
N GLU A 4 -27.51 10.88 -3.92
CA GLU A 4 -27.97 10.32 -2.66
C GLU A 4 -27.12 9.11 -2.25
N ARG A 5 -26.33 9.26 -1.17
CA ARG A 5 -25.84 8.10 -0.42
C ARG A 5 -27.01 7.55 0.40
N LYS A 6 -27.92 6.80 -0.23
CA LYS A 6 -28.77 5.88 0.51
C LYS A 6 -27.85 4.84 1.14
N GLY A 7 -27.55 5.04 2.42
CA GLY A 7 -26.86 4.05 3.24
C GLY A 7 -27.68 2.78 3.19
N LYS A 8 -27.26 1.83 2.35
CA LYS A 8 -27.72 0.45 2.46
C LYS A 8 -27.18 -0.02 3.81
N VAL A 9 -27.99 0.15 4.84
CA VAL A 9 -27.71 -0.46 6.12
C VAL A 9 -27.70 -1.95 5.85
N ASP A 10 -26.56 -2.57 6.13
CA ASP A 10 -26.33 -3.98 5.80
C ASP A 10 -27.37 -4.80 6.56
N VAL A 11 -28.23 -5.51 5.82
CA VAL A 11 -29.28 -6.36 6.40
C VAL A 11 -28.65 -7.37 7.38
N GLY A 12 -27.40 -7.78 7.13
CA GLY A 12 -26.63 -8.62 8.05
C GLY A 12 -26.33 -7.94 9.39
N LEU A 13 -26.09 -6.63 9.42
CA LEU A 13 -25.86 -5.87 10.65
C LEU A 13 -27.13 -5.82 11.51
N PHE A 14 -28.29 -5.59 10.89
CA PHE A 14 -29.57 -5.60 11.61
C PHE A 14 -29.91 -6.98 12.17
N LEU A 15 -29.67 -8.04 11.39
CA LEU A 15 -29.87 -9.41 11.85
C LEU A 15 -28.93 -9.75 13.02
N PHE A 16 -27.66 -9.36 12.94
CA PHE A 16 -26.71 -9.54 14.04
C PHE A 16 -27.14 -8.81 15.31
N ILE A 17 -27.49 -7.52 15.21
CA ILE A 17 -27.94 -6.71 16.37
C ILE A 17 -29.24 -7.30 16.95
N GLY A 18 -30.18 -7.71 16.11
CA GLY A 18 -31.43 -8.34 16.54
C GLY A 18 -31.21 -9.66 17.27
N CYS A 19 -30.35 -10.54 16.75
CA CYS A 19 -29.99 -11.79 17.41
C CYS A 19 -29.26 -11.56 18.74
N LEU A 20 -28.34 -10.59 18.80
CA LEU A 20 -27.61 -10.25 20.01
C LEU A 20 -28.54 -9.69 21.09
N ALA A 21 -29.35 -8.68 20.75
CA ALA A 21 -30.28 -8.04 21.67
C ALA A 21 -31.38 -9.01 22.13
N GLY A 22 -31.95 -9.80 21.20
CA GLY A 22 -32.94 -10.82 21.51
C GLY A 22 -32.38 -11.95 22.37
N GLY A 23 -31.16 -12.41 22.07
CA GLY A 23 -30.47 -13.41 22.88
C GLY A 23 -30.20 -12.92 24.31
N LEU A 24 -29.68 -11.70 24.47
CA LEU A 24 -29.46 -11.09 25.78
C LEU A 24 -30.78 -10.88 26.56
N ALA A 25 -31.82 -10.36 25.91
CA ALA A 25 -33.11 -10.14 26.55
C ALA A 25 -33.73 -11.46 27.02
N LEU A 26 -33.71 -12.50 26.20
CA LEU A 26 -34.20 -13.83 26.56
C LEU A 26 -33.37 -14.46 27.69
N PHE A 27 -32.06 -14.24 27.71
CA PHE A 27 -31.18 -14.74 28.77
C PHE A 27 -31.55 -14.13 30.13
N PHE A 28 -31.76 -12.81 30.20
CA PHE A 28 -32.14 -12.13 31.45
C PHE A 28 -33.59 -12.42 31.89
N LEU A 29 -34.48 -12.76 30.95
CA LEU A 29 -35.88 -13.12 31.23
C LEU A 29 -36.10 -14.62 31.43
N ALA A 30 -35.09 -15.45 31.22
CA ALA A 30 -35.20 -16.90 31.30
C ALA A 30 -35.46 -17.35 32.74
N LYS A 31 -36.71 -17.74 33.02
CA LYS A 31 -37.09 -18.44 34.26
C LYS A 31 -37.12 -19.97 34.09
N ASN A 32 -37.11 -20.44 32.85
CA ASN A 32 -37.23 -21.85 32.49
C ASN A 32 -36.02 -22.29 31.65
N ASP A 33 -35.60 -23.54 31.79
CA ASP A 33 -34.43 -24.11 31.10
C ASP A 33 -34.55 -24.04 29.57
N SER A 34 -35.76 -24.18 29.02
CA SER A 34 -35.99 -24.07 27.57
C SER A 34 -35.70 -22.67 27.02
N LEU A 35 -36.02 -21.61 27.77
CA LEU A 35 -35.71 -20.24 27.38
C LEU A 35 -34.21 -19.95 27.49
N LEU A 36 -33.56 -20.52 28.51
CA LEU A 36 -32.12 -20.43 28.67
C LEU A 36 -31.40 -21.09 27.48
N PHE A 37 -31.81 -22.29 27.07
CA PHE A 37 -31.27 -22.95 25.88
C PHE A 37 -31.47 -22.12 24.59
N LEU A 38 -32.67 -21.56 24.38
CA LEU A 38 -32.94 -20.71 23.22
C LEU A 38 -32.07 -19.45 23.20
N SER A 39 -31.87 -18.81 24.36
CA SER A 39 -31.02 -17.63 24.49
C SER A 39 -29.56 -17.94 24.16
N MET A 40 -29.04 -19.09 24.63
CA MET A 40 -27.69 -19.55 24.32
C MET A 40 -27.52 -19.86 22.82
N ALA A 41 -28.54 -20.44 22.18
CA ALA A 41 -28.53 -20.70 20.75
C ALA A 41 -28.49 -19.40 19.93
N LEU A 42 -29.28 -18.38 20.31
CA LEU A 42 -29.28 -17.06 19.67
C LEU A 42 -27.95 -16.31 19.85
N LEU A 43 -27.38 -16.35 21.06
CA LEU A 43 -26.06 -15.75 21.33
C LEU A 43 -24.95 -16.45 20.55
N SER A 44 -24.99 -17.79 20.46
CA SER A 44 -24.04 -18.56 19.66
C SER A 44 -24.15 -18.22 18.17
N LEU A 45 -25.37 -18.10 17.64
CA LEU A 45 -25.60 -17.68 16.26
C LEU A 45 -25.07 -16.25 16.01
N SER A 46 -25.34 -15.33 16.95
CA SER A 46 -24.81 -13.97 16.89
C SER A 46 -23.29 -13.98 16.86
N PHE A 47 -22.64 -14.78 17.71
CA PHE A 47 -21.18 -14.89 17.74
C PHE A 47 -20.62 -15.36 16.39
N ILE A 48 -21.21 -16.40 15.79
CA ILE A 48 -20.82 -16.90 14.46
C ILE A 48 -20.98 -15.83 13.38
N LEU A 49 -22.12 -15.12 13.36
CA LEU A 49 -22.35 -14.01 12.43
C LEU A 49 -21.33 -12.88 12.62
N GLY A 50 -20.96 -12.58 13.87
CA GLY A 50 -19.91 -11.62 14.21
C GLY A 50 -18.54 -12.03 13.68
N LEU A 51 -18.17 -13.31 13.80
CA LEU A 51 -16.93 -13.85 13.23
C LEU A 51 -16.91 -13.76 11.70
N ILE A 52 -18.01 -14.11 11.03
CA ILE A 52 -18.11 -14.03 9.57
C ILE A 52 -18.04 -12.56 9.10
N GLY A 53 -18.75 -11.65 9.77
CA GLY A 53 -18.75 -10.23 9.44
C GLY A 53 -17.37 -9.60 9.63
N SER A 54 -16.73 -9.86 10.76
CA SER A 54 -15.37 -9.38 11.04
C SER A 54 -14.35 -9.95 10.05
N TYR A 55 -14.41 -11.25 9.73
CA TYR A 55 -13.55 -11.86 8.73
C TYR A 55 -13.70 -11.15 7.37
N ASN A 56 -14.92 -10.97 6.88
CA ASN A 56 -15.15 -10.28 5.62
C ASN A 56 -14.69 -8.82 5.65
N PHE A 57 -14.82 -8.13 6.79
CA PHE A 57 -14.35 -6.75 6.93
C PHE A 57 -12.82 -6.63 6.90
N PHE A 58 -12.11 -7.45 7.69
CA PHE A 58 -10.65 -7.41 7.77
C PHE A 58 -9.96 -7.98 6.54
N PHE A 59 -10.55 -9.04 5.94
CA PHE A 59 -10.00 -9.68 4.74
C PHE A 59 -10.52 -9.08 3.44
N SER A 60 -11.38 -8.05 3.50
CA SER A 60 -11.88 -7.34 2.32
C SER A 60 -10.72 -6.80 1.47
N PRO A 61 -10.73 -7.00 0.14
CA PRO A 61 -9.75 -6.42 -0.78
C PRO A 61 -9.60 -4.90 -0.61
N ARG A 62 -10.68 -4.21 -0.22
CA ARG A 62 -10.69 -2.77 0.05
C ARG A 62 -9.78 -2.38 1.22
N HIS A 63 -9.85 -3.14 2.32
CA HIS A 63 -9.07 -2.83 3.52
C HIS A 63 -7.58 -3.14 3.28
N LYS A 64 -7.30 -4.29 2.64
CA LYS A 64 -5.95 -4.66 2.22
C LYS A 64 -5.33 -3.62 1.28
N LEU A 65 -6.07 -3.19 0.26
CA LEU A 65 -5.62 -2.16 -0.69
C LEU A 65 -5.23 -0.86 0.03
N ARG A 66 -6.07 -0.41 0.97
CA ARG A 66 -5.77 0.79 1.77
C ARG A 66 -4.48 0.64 2.56
N LYS A 67 -4.27 -0.52 3.19
CA LYS A 67 -3.09 -0.80 4.01
C LYS A 67 -1.81 -0.79 3.16
N ILE A 68 -1.83 -1.43 1.99
CA ILE A 68 -0.67 -1.47 1.08
C ILE A 68 -0.32 -0.07 0.58
N ILE A 69 -1.30 0.72 0.13
CA ILE A 69 -1.04 2.10 -0.32
C ILE A 69 -0.40 2.93 0.81
N GLN A 70 -0.92 2.83 2.04
CA GLN A 70 -0.33 3.52 3.20
C GLN A 70 1.06 3.01 3.58
N GLN A 71 1.36 1.74 3.29
CA GLN A 71 2.67 1.17 3.50
C GLN A 71 3.66 1.71 2.48
N MET A 72 3.29 1.76 1.20
CA MET A 72 4.10 2.36 0.13
C MET A 72 4.44 3.83 0.41
N GLU A 73 3.44 4.61 0.85
CA GLU A 73 3.65 6.03 1.21
C GLU A 73 4.68 6.20 2.34
N ARG A 74 4.68 5.31 3.33
CA ARG A 74 5.64 5.34 4.44
C ARG A 74 7.03 4.83 4.05
N ASN A 75 7.07 3.83 3.18
CA ASN A 75 8.30 3.14 2.81
C ASN A 75 9.05 3.79 1.65
N ARG A 76 8.49 4.84 1.03
CA ARG A 76 9.01 5.47 -0.20
C ARG A 76 10.50 5.83 -0.15
N THR A 77 10.99 6.33 0.98
CA THR A 77 12.37 6.83 1.11
C THR A 77 13.36 5.76 1.59
N VAL A 78 12.85 4.67 2.18
CA VAL A 78 13.68 3.66 2.87
C VAL A 78 13.74 2.35 2.09
N SER A 79 12.65 1.94 1.44
CA SER A 79 12.59 0.69 0.70
C SER A 79 13.31 0.76 -0.64
N SER A 80 13.70 -0.41 -1.16
CA SER A 80 14.21 -0.50 -2.54
C SER A 80 13.08 -0.27 -3.55
N ILE A 81 13.45 0.15 -4.76
CA ILE A 81 12.51 0.38 -5.85
C ILE A 81 11.81 -0.93 -6.23
N ASP A 82 12.52 -2.06 -6.17
CA ASP A 82 11.96 -3.38 -6.44
C ASP A 82 10.87 -3.77 -5.43
N THR A 83 11.04 -3.44 -4.14
CA THR A 83 10.00 -3.62 -3.13
C THR A 83 8.79 -2.74 -3.43
N LEU A 84 8.99 -1.45 -3.73
CA LEU A 84 7.89 -0.53 -4.05
C LEU A 84 7.12 -0.96 -5.30
N LYS A 85 7.82 -1.49 -6.32
CA LYS A 85 7.23 -2.06 -7.53
C LYS A 85 6.38 -3.30 -7.21
N SER A 86 6.86 -4.18 -6.33
CA SER A 86 6.10 -5.34 -5.88
C SER A 86 4.84 -4.95 -5.11
N GLU A 87 4.96 -4.03 -4.16
CA GLU A 87 3.83 -3.48 -3.39
C GLU A 87 2.80 -2.81 -4.32
N TYR A 88 3.26 -2.06 -5.33
CA TYR A 88 2.39 -1.48 -6.35
C TYR A 88 1.62 -2.56 -7.13
N ASN A 89 2.30 -3.61 -7.59
CA ASN A 89 1.65 -4.70 -8.33
C ASN A 89 0.57 -5.39 -7.47
N GLU A 90 0.85 -5.63 -6.19
CA GLU A 90 -0.13 -6.18 -5.27
C GLU A 90 -1.33 -5.24 -5.08
N ALA A 91 -1.07 -3.94 -4.87
CA ALA A 91 -2.12 -2.92 -4.80
C ALA A 91 -2.96 -2.88 -6.07
N TYR A 92 -2.35 -2.95 -7.25
CA TYR A 92 -3.06 -2.97 -8.52
C TYR A 92 -3.94 -4.21 -8.68
N MET A 93 -3.43 -5.40 -8.31
CA MET A 93 -4.24 -6.63 -8.30
C MET A 93 -5.45 -6.53 -7.36
N LEU A 94 -5.29 -5.95 -6.17
CA LEU A 94 -6.41 -5.72 -5.26
C LEU A 94 -7.38 -4.66 -5.77
N TYR A 95 -6.87 -3.60 -6.41
CA TYR A 95 -7.68 -2.58 -7.07
C TYR A 95 -8.57 -3.20 -8.15
N MET A 96 -8.07 -4.17 -8.91
CA MET A 96 -8.88 -4.88 -9.91
C MET A 96 -9.99 -5.74 -9.30
N LYS A 97 -9.83 -6.19 -8.05
CA LYS A 97 -10.79 -7.05 -7.32
C LYS A 97 -11.86 -6.28 -6.54
N VAL A 98 -11.69 -4.98 -6.29
CA VAL A 98 -12.72 -4.18 -5.60
C VAL A 98 -13.86 -3.80 -6.55
N SER A 99 -15.04 -3.52 -6.01
CA SER A 99 -16.20 -3.06 -6.79
C SER A 99 -15.93 -1.72 -7.49
N GLU A 100 -16.58 -1.46 -8.63
CA GLU A 100 -16.43 -0.21 -9.39
C GLU A 100 -16.70 1.06 -8.54
N ALA A 101 -17.73 1.01 -7.69
CA ALA A 101 -18.01 2.09 -6.74
C ALA A 101 -16.85 2.34 -5.76
N SER A 102 -16.13 1.28 -5.38
CA SER A 102 -14.93 1.40 -4.53
C SER A 102 -13.74 1.88 -5.34
N LYS A 103 -13.55 1.42 -6.58
CA LYS A 103 -12.43 1.81 -7.45
C LYS A 103 -12.31 3.32 -7.61
N GLN A 104 -13.42 4.03 -7.80
CA GLN A 104 -13.43 5.50 -7.89
C GLN A 104 -12.75 6.18 -6.69
N ASN A 105 -12.88 5.61 -5.48
CA ASN A 105 -12.26 6.16 -4.27
C ASN A 105 -10.75 5.88 -4.17
N PHE A 106 -10.25 4.85 -4.86
CA PHE A 106 -8.84 4.44 -4.81
C PHE A 106 -8.04 4.87 -6.04
N TYR A 107 -8.70 5.15 -7.16
CA TYR A 107 -8.07 5.44 -8.45
C TYR A 107 -6.93 6.46 -8.33
N GLY A 108 -7.20 7.63 -7.76
CA GLY A 108 -6.18 8.68 -7.62
C GLY A 108 -4.98 8.26 -6.78
N ARG A 109 -5.16 7.40 -5.77
CA ARG A 109 -4.05 6.89 -4.94
C ARG A 109 -3.23 5.84 -5.68
N VAL A 110 -3.88 4.95 -6.42
CA VAL A 110 -3.22 3.92 -7.22
C VAL A 110 -2.43 4.56 -8.36
N MET A 111 -3.00 5.56 -9.03
CA MET A 111 -2.31 6.30 -10.08
C MET A 111 -1.11 7.08 -9.53
N LYS A 112 -1.25 7.75 -8.39
CA LYS A 112 -0.11 8.40 -7.73
C LYS A 112 0.98 7.41 -7.34
N ALA A 113 0.63 6.24 -6.81
CA ALA A 113 1.59 5.19 -6.50
C ALA A 113 2.31 4.68 -7.74
N ARG A 114 1.60 4.53 -8.86
CA ARG A 114 2.19 4.18 -10.17
C ARG A 114 3.20 5.23 -10.61
N GLU A 115 2.79 6.50 -10.66
CA GLU A 115 3.65 7.62 -11.08
C GLU A 115 4.93 7.68 -10.25
N GLN A 116 4.81 7.52 -8.93
CA GLN A 116 5.97 7.49 -8.02
C GLN A 116 6.93 6.35 -8.34
N VAL A 117 6.43 5.13 -8.58
CA VAL A 117 7.29 4.00 -8.94
C VAL A 117 7.95 4.23 -10.30
N GLU A 118 7.22 4.78 -11.29
CA GLU A 118 7.76 5.11 -12.61
C GLU A 118 8.84 6.20 -12.54
N GLU A 119 8.66 7.24 -11.73
CA GLU A 119 9.66 8.29 -11.50
C GLU A 119 10.95 7.71 -10.91
N LEU A 120 10.83 6.87 -9.88
CA LEU A 120 11.98 6.24 -9.25
C LEU A 120 12.72 5.30 -10.21
N LEU A 121 12.00 4.54 -11.03
CA LEU A 121 12.59 3.69 -12.07
C LEU A 121 13.33 4.52 -13.13
N LYS A 122 12.78 5.67 -13.54
CA LYS A 122 13.46 6.60 -14.45
C LYS A 122 14.72 7.18 -13.82
N ALA A 123 14.66 7.58 -12.55
CA ALA A 123 15.80 8.08 -11.80
C ALA A 123 16.91 7.02 -11.69
N ARG A 124 16.58 5.78 -11.35
CA ARG A 124 17.54 4.67 -11.28
C ARG A 124 18.23 4.44 -12.61
N LYS A 125 17.47 4.30 -13.70
CA LYS A 125 18.04 4.13 -15.05
C LYS A 125 18.95 5.28 -15.45
N LYS A 126 18.58 6.51 -15.09
CA LYS A 126 19.38 7.70 -15.36
C LYS A 126 20.69 7.71 -14.55
N VAL A 127 20.66 7.27 -13.29
CA VAL A 127 21.86 7.09 -12.47
C VAL A 127 22.78 6.02 -13.08
N GLU A 128 22.24 4.86 -13.44
CA GLU A 128 23.01 3.78 -14.09
C GLU A 128 23.70 4.27 -15.37
N PHE A 129 22.95 4.97 -16.23
CA PHE A 129 23.49 5.58 -17.45
C PHE A 129 24.56 6.64 -17.19
N LEU A 130 24.36 7.52 -16.21
CA LEU A 130 25.34 8.55 -15.87
C LEU A 130 26.59 7.97 -15.22
N LEU A 131 26.47 6.90 -14.44
CA LEU A 131 27.61 6.16 -13.89
C LEU A 131 28.47 5.55 -15.00
N GLU A 132 27.85 5.00 -16.05
CA GLU A 132 28.56 4.46 -17.22
C GLU A 132 29.23 5.56 -18.06
N LYS A 133 28.59 6.74 -18.18
CA LYS A 133 29.11 7.86 -18.97
C LYS A 133 30.10 8.75 -18.24
N ALA A 134 30.14 8.72 -16.91
CA ALA A 134 30.97 9.65 -16.15
C ALA A 134 32.48 9.45 -16.38
N THR A 135 32.89 8.32 -16.97
CA THR A 135 34.27 7.99 -17.33
C THR A 135 34.55 8.14 -18.84
N MET A 136 33.57 8.58 -19.62
CA MET A 136 33.70 8.70 -21.08
C MET A 136 33.70 10.17 -21.48
N GLY A 137 34.67 10.56 -22.31
CA GLY A 137 34.74 11.89 -22.91
C GLY A 137 35.76 12.81 -22.26
N SER A 138 35.57 14.12 -22.44
CA SER A 138 36.45 15.17 -21.91
C SER A 138 36.21 15.47 -20.43
N MET A 139 37.19 16.07 -19.76
CA MET A 139 37.08 16.44 -18.33
C MET A 139 35.89 17.37 -18.03
N GLU A 140 35.52 18.24 -18.98
CA GLU A 140 34.37 19.12 -18.85
C GLU A 140 33.04 18.33 -18.90
N GLU A 141 32.96 17.32 -19.77
CA GLU A 141 31.82 16.41 -19.85
C GLU A 141 31.69 15.56 -18.58
N TRP A 142 32.80 15.11 -17.99
CA TRP A 142 32.77 14.36 -16.74
C TRP A 142 32.19 15.19 -15.60
N LYS A 143 32.64 16.44 -15.42
CA LYS A 143 32.11 17.34 -14.39
C LYS A 143 30.62 17.60 -14.60
N LYS A 144 30.20 17.81 -15.85
CA LYS A 144 28.78 17.98 -16.19
C LYS A 144 27.96 16.74 -15.83
N ASN A 145 28.41 15.56 -16.24
CA ASN A 145 27.75 14.28 -15.97
C ASN A 145 27.69 13.98 -14.46
N PHE A 146 28.77 14.27 -13.72
CA PHE A 146 28.82 14.08 -12.28
C PHE A 146 27.87 15.02 -11.51
N ASN A 147 27.79 16.28 -11.93
CA ASN A 147 26.84 17.24 -11.36
C ASN A 147 25.39 16.80 -11.61
N GLU A 148 25.09 16.28 -12.80
CA GLU A 148 23.77 15.73 -13.10
C GLU A 148 23.49 14.44 -12.31
N LEU A 149 24.49 13.56 -12.18
CA LEU A 149 24.41 12.33 -11.40
C LEU A 149 24.05 12.63 -9.95
N THR A 150 24.71 13.62 -9.34
CA THR A 150 24.47 14.02 -7.94
C THR A 150 23.03 14.51 -7.74
N LYS A 151 22.49 15.30 -8.67
CA LYS A 151 21.10 15.77 -8.61
C LYS A 151 20.09 14.63 -8.66
N VAL A 152 20.32 13.62 -9.50
CA VAL A 152 19.42 12.46 -9.63
C VAL A 152 19.61 11.48 -8.47
N TRP A 153 20.85 11.35 -7.98
CA TRP A 153 21.20 10.51 -6.85
C TRP A 153 20.38 10.86 -5.61
N GLU A 154 20.22 12.15 -5.31
CA GLU A 154 19.44 12.62 -4.15
C GLU A 154 18.00 12.12 -4.15
N GLN A 155 17.40 11.92 -5.33
CA GLN A 155 16.02 11.48 -5.52
C GLN A 155 15.82 9.98 -5.24
N LEU A 156 16.90 9.19 -5.19
CA LEU A 156 16.80 7.75 -4.97
C LEU A 156 16.48 7.40 -3.50
N PRO A 157 15.77 6.30 -3.26
CA PRO A 157 15.58 5.75 -1.92
C PRO A 157 16.92 5.31 -1.31
N GLN A 158 16.99 5.31 0.01
CA GLN A 158 18.20 5.01 0.77
C GLN A 158 18.82 3.65 0.41
N LYS A 159 18.00 2.60 0.30
CA LYS A 159 18.48 1.26 -0.09
C LYS A 159 19.09 1.20 -1.49
N GLU A 160 18.58 1.98 -2.45
CA GLU A 160 19.17 2.04 -3.79
C GLU A 160 20.50 2.80 -3.77
N LYS A 161 20.58 3.88 -2.98
CA LYS A 161 21.83 4.61 -2.75
C LYS A 161 22.89 3.68 -2.19
N GLU A 162 22.56 2.86 -1.20
CA GLU A 162 23.49 1.87 -0.62
C GLU A 162 23.99 0.86 -1.65
N MET A 163 23.11 0.33 -2.51
CA MET A 163 23.50 -0.62 -3.56
C MET A 163 24.44 -0.02 -4.61
N LEU A 164 24.23 1.25 -4.97
CA LEU A 164 25.00 1.93 -6.01
C LEU A 164 26.20 2.73 -5.46
N LEU A 165 26.33 2.84 -4.13
CA LEU A 165 27.33 3.66 -3.46
C LEU A 165 28.77 3.34 -3.91
N PRO A 166 29.18 2.07 -4.05
CA PRO A 166 30.55 1.76 -4.48
C PRO A 166 30.89 2.36 -5.85
N LYS A 167 29.96 2.25 -6.81
CA LYS A 167 30.13 2.81 -8.16
C LYS A 167 30.16 4.34 -8.13
N PHE A 168 29.28 4.94 -7.34
CA PHE A 168 29.23 6.39 -7.18
C PHE A 168 30.54 6.95 -6.60
N MET A 169 31.10 6.29 -5.56
CA MET A 169 32.36 6.70 -4.94
C MET A 169 33.54 6.60 -5.91
N LEU A 170 33.60 5.53 -6.72
CA LEU A 170 34.63 5.35 -7.74
C LEU A 170 34.61 6.49 -8.76
N VAL A 171 33.41 6.83 -9.27
CA VAL A 171 33.23 7.95 -10.20
C VAL A 171 33.63 9.28 -9.55
N LYS A 172 33.25 9.51 -8.29
CA LYS A 172 33.62 10.71 -7.54
C LYS A 172 35.14 10.86 -7.44
N GLU A 173 35.85 9.79 -7.08
CA GLU A 173 37.32 9.79 -6.96
C GLU A 173 38.01 10.07 -8.31
N GLN A 174 37.50 9.51 -9.41
CA GLN A 174 38.04 9.76 -10.75
C GLN A 174 37.87 11.24 -11.16
N VAL A 175 36.69 11.81 -10.91
CA VAL A 175 36.41 13.23 -11.22
C VAL A 175 37.27 14.17 -10.35
N GLU A 176 37.44 13.86 -9.06
CA GLU A 176 38.25 14.67 -8.13
C GLU A 176 39.76 14.58 -8.41
N SER A 177 40.26 13.39 -8.73
CA SER A 177 41.68 13.18 -9.04
C SER A 177 42.07 13.64 -10.44
N GLY A 178 41.09 13.95 -11.31
CA GLY A 178 41.32 14.25 -12.72
C GLY A 178 41.90 13.08 -13.50
N ARG A 179 41.81 11.86 -12.97
CA ARG A 179 42.30 10.63 -13.60
C ARG A 179 41.15 9.90 -14.28
N GLY A 180 41.14 9.92 -15.60
CA GLY A 180 40.39 9.00 -16.45
C GLY A 180 40.93 9.00 -17.87
#